data_AF-A0A842N3G2-F1
#
_entry.id   AF-A0A842N3G2-F1
#
_cell.length_a   1.000
_cell.length_b   1.000
_cell.length_c   1.000
_cell.angle_alpha   90.00
_cell.angle_beta   90.00
_cell.angle_gamma   90.00
#
_symmetry.space_group_name_H-M   'P 1'
#
loop_
_entity.id
_entity.type
_entity.pdbx_description
1 polymer ?
#
loop_
_entity_poly.entity_id
_entity_poly.type
_entity_poly.pdbx_seq_one_letter_code
_entity_poly.pdbx_strand_id
1 'polypeptide(L)'
;MFDDLKAIINNDPALKGNVIKNLEVILYPCLYAISIHRFISHPLYNLRIPFFPRLISQLMRFLTGIEIHPGAKIGKGFFIDHGMGVVIGETVEIGENCNLFQGVTLGGTGNHTGKRHPTIGNNVTIGAHSTILGPLRVGDNVKIGAETVIIMHDVPSNCTVVGAPGKIVKKKGKKSKVSLKKTKQ
;
A
#
# COMPACT_ATOMS: atom_id res chain seq x y z
N MET A 1 -12.70 4.64 -7.25
CA MET A 1 -13.86 3.97 -6.64
C MET A 1 -14.31 2.76 -7.44
N PHE A 2 -14.84 2.91 -8.66
CA PHE A 2 -15.23 1.74 -9.47
C PHE A 2 -14.09 0.73 -9.68
N ASP A 3 -12.89 1.21 -9.98
CA ASP A 3 -11.72 0.34 -10.14
C ASP A 3 -11.28 -0.29 -8.81
N ASP A 4 -11.44 0.41 -7.69
CA ASP A 4 -11.13 -0.11 -6.35
C ASP A 4 -12.11 -1.22 -5.94
N LEU A 5 -13.42 -1.02 -6.21
CA LEU A 5 -14.46 -2.05 -6.01
C LEU A 5 -14.19 -3.30 -6.86
N LYS A 6 -13.86 -3.10 -8.14
CA LYS A 6 -13.47 -4.20 -9.03
C LYS A 6 -12.23 -4.91 -8.50
N ALA A 7 -11.25 -4.18 -7.99
CA ALA A 7 -10.05 -4.76 -7.41
C ALA A 7 -10.38 -5.64 -6.20
N ILE A 8 -11.24 -5.17 -5.28
CA ILE A 8 -11.67 -5.97 -4.12
C ILE A 8 -12.34 -7.27 -4.57
N ILE A 9 -13.34 -7.19 -5.45
CA ILE A 9 -14.11 -8.36 -5.93
C ILE A 9 -13.22 -9.35 -6.69
N ASN A 10 -12.29 -8.87 -7.51
CA ASN A 10 -11.46 -9.74 -8.34
C ASN A 10 -10.33 -10.42 -7.55
N ASN A 11 -9.77 -9.73 -6.56
CA ASN A 11 -8.62 -10.21 -5.81
C ASN A 11 -9.00 -11.03 -4.58
N ASP A 12 -10.21 -10.88 -4.03
CA ASP A 12 -10.67 -11.68 -2.90
C ASP A 12 -11.48 -12.92 -3.34
N PRO A 13 -10.96 -14.14 -3.13
CA PRO A 13 -11.71 -15.36 -3.39
C PRO A 13 -13.00 -15.51 -2.56
N ALA A 14 -13.10 -14.89 -1.38
CA ALA A 14 -14.27 -14.98 -0.51
C ALA A 14 -15.52 -14.35 -1.14
N LEU A 15 -15.31 -13.32 -1.98
CA LEU A 15 -16.38 -12.65 -2.72
C LEU A 15 -16.80 -13.39 -3.99
N LYS A 16 -16.06 -14.42 -4.41
CA LYS A 16 -16.39 -15.17 -5.64
C LYS A 16 -17.65 -16.01 -5.44
N GLY A 17 -18.60 -15.86 -6.34
CA GLY A 17 -19.86 -16.60 -6.35
C GLY A 17 -20.98 -15.80 -7.03
N ASN A 18 -22.18 -15.85 -6.46
CA ASN A 18 -23.35 -15.17 -7.00
C ASN A 18 -23.35 -13.68 -6.62
N VAL A 19 -24.19 -12.88 -7.31
CA VAL A 19 -24.31 -11.42 -7.12
C VAL A 19 -24.50 -11.02 -5.64
N ILE A 20 -25.20 -11.84 -4.84
CA ILE A 20 -25.41 -11.60 -3.41
C ILE A 20 -24.09 -11.57 -2.62
N LYS A 21 -23.12 -12.44 -2.95
CA LYS A 21 -21.80 -12.43 -2.29
C LYS A 21 -20.99 -11.19 -2.62
N ASN A 22 -21.11 -10.67 -3.84
CA ASN A 22 -20.44 -9.42 -4.22
C ASN A 22 -20.94 -8.22 -3.39
N LEU A 23 -22.16 -8.28 -2.83
CA LEU A 23 -22.68 -7.22 -1.93
C LEU A 23 -21.95 -7.18 -0.58
N GLU A 24 -21.30 -8.28 -0.16
CA GLU A 24 -20.51 -8.32 1.07
C GLU A 24 -19.31 -7.34 1.02
N VAL A 25 -18.93 -6.85 -0.18
CA VAL A 25 -17.92 -5.80 -0.35
C VAL A 25 -18.23 -4.54 0.47
N ILE A 26 -19.51 -4.27 0.76
CA ILE A 26 -19.95 -3.14 1.59
C ILE A 26 -19.48 -3.32 3.04
N LEU A 27 -19.15 -4.53 3.47
CA LEU A 27 -18.66 -4.81 4.82
C LEU A 27 -17.13 -4.67 4.93
N TYR A 28 -16.43 -4.39 3.83
CA TYR A 28 -14.96 -4.39 3.80
C TYR A 28 -14.43 -3.06 4.35
N PRO A 29 -13.62 -3.06 5.43
CA PRO A 29 -13.06 -1.84 6.01
C PRO A 29 -12.24 -1.02 5.01
N CYS A 30 -11.54 -1.70 4.10
CA CYS A 30 -10.77 -1.11 3.02
C CYS A 30 -11.61 -0.20 2.11
N LEU A 31 -12.85 -0.58 1.80
CA LEU A 31 -13.75 0.24 0.98
C LEU A 31 -13.94 1.62 1.61
N TYR A 32 -14.26 1.67 2.90
CA TYR A 32 -14.47 2.92 3.63
C TYR A 32 -13.18 3.74 3.76
N ALA A 33 -12.07 3.11 4.16
CA ALA A 33 -10.79 3.80 4.33
C ALA A 33 -10.32 4.47 3.02
N ILE A 34 -10.38 3.75 1.89
CA ILE A 34 -10.00 4.30 0.58
C ILE A 34 -11.01 5.37 0.12
N SER A 35 -12.31 5.14 0.32
CA SER A 35 -13.36 6.11 -0.07
C SER A 35 -13.17 7.45 0.61
N ILE A 36 -13.04 7.43 1.94
CA ILE A 36 -12.91 8.65 2.74
C ILE A 36 -11.57 9.33 2.48
N HIS A 37 -10.49 8.57 2.26
CA HIS A 37 -9.21 9.15 1.82
C HIS A 37 -9.37 9.90 0.50
N ARG A 38 -9.89 9.24 -0.54
CA ARG A 38 -9.97 9.79 -1.91
C ARG A 38 -10.92 10.97 -2.04
N PHE A 39 -12.09 10.91 -1.41
CA PHE A 39 -13.16 11.88 -1.64
C PHE A 39 -13.20 13.01 -0.61
N ILE A 40 -12.58 12.81 0.55
CA ILE A 40 -12.67 13.78 1.65
C ILE A 40 -11.28 14.19 2.12
N SER A 41 -10.51 13.27 2.71
CA SER A 41 -9.26 13.63 3.40
C SER A 41 -8.21 14.18 2.44
N HIS A 42 -7.96 13.51 1.31
CA HIS A 42 -6.94 13.92 0.34
C HIS A 42 -7.29 15.23 -0.39
N PRO A 43 -8.53 15.45 -0.88
CA PRO A 43 -8.93 16.75 -1.44
C PRO A 43 -8.79 17.89 -0.43
N LEU A 44 -9.29 17.73 0.80
CA LEU A 44 -9.16 18.77 1.84
C LEU A 44 -7.69 19.06 2.16
N TYR A 45 -6.85 18.03 2.18
CA TYR A 45 -5.40 18.18 2.34
C TYR A 45 -4.77 18.99 1.20
N ASN A 46 -5.14 18.71 -0.06
CA ASN A 46 -4.65 19.44 -1.22
C ASN A 46 -5.14 20.89 -1.27
N LEU A 47 -6.31 21.18 -0.69
CA LEU A 47 -6.81 22.54 -0.44
C LEU A 47 -6.09 23.25 0.72
N ARG A 48 -5.08 22.62 1.32
CA ARG A 48 -4.30 23.13 2.45
C ARG A 48 -5.14 23.45 3.68
N ILE A 49 -6.26 22.74 3.86
CA ILE A 49 -7.07 22.86 5.08
C ILE A 49 -6.29 22.19 6.22
N PRO A 50 -5.95 22.94 7.28
CA PRO A 50 -5.21 22.38 8.41
C PRO A 50 -6.11 21.47 9.25
N PHE A 51 -5.50 20.58 10.04
CA PHE A 51 -6.13 19.76 11.09
C PHE A 51 -7.19 18.74 10.63
N PHE A 52 -8.27 19.19 9.97
CA PHE A 52 -9.43 18.37 9.61
C PHE A 52 -9.10 17.15 8.73
N PRO A 53 -8.26 17.24 7.68
CA PRO A 53 -7.89 16.06 6.91
C PRO A 53 -7.26 14.97 7.80
N ARG A 54 -6.40 15.38 8.74
CA ARG A 54 -5.71 14.46 9.63
C ARG A 54 -6.66 13.89 10.68
N LEU A 55 -7.57 14.69 11.22
CA LEU A 55 -8.63 14.22 12.13
C LEU A 55 -9.47 13.13 11.47
N ILE A 56 -9.95 13.37 10.23
CA ILE A 56 -10.76 12.39 9.49
C ILE A 56 -9.97 11.10 9.22
N SER A 57 -8.70 11.23 8.82
CA SER A 57 -7.79 10.08 8.67
C SER A 57 -7.67 9.25 9.96
N GLN A 58 -7.58 9.90 11.13
CA GLN A 58 -7.50 9.21 12.43
C GLN A 58 -8.82 8.57 12.86
N LEU A 59 -9.96 9.20 12.57
CA LEU A 59 -11.28 8.58 12.78
C LEU A 59 -11.43 7.33 11.93
N MET A 60 -11.02 7.38 10.65
CA MET A 60 -11.03 6.20 9.79
C MET A 60 -10.10 5.10 10.28
N ARG A 61 -8.90 5.46 10.75
CA ARG A 61 -8.00 4.51 11.41
C ARG A 61 -8.66 3.82 12.60
N PHE A 62 -9.36 4.57 13.44
CA PHE A 62 -10.06 4.02 14.60
C PHE A 62 -11.17 3.04 14.19
N LEU A 63 -11.96 3.39 13.16
CA LEU A 63 -13.09 2.57 12.71
C LEU A 63 -12.68 1.34 11.88
N THR A 64 -11.60 1.44 11.10
CA THR A 64 -11.23 0.42 10.10
C THR A 64 -9.94 -0.32 10.41
N GLY A 65 -9.13 0.18 11.35
CA GLY A 65 -7.78 -0.32 11.60
C GLY A 65 -6.74 0.04 10.52
N ILE A 66 -7.14 0.79 9.48
CA ILE A 66 -6.29 1.18 8.36
C ILE A 66 -5.92 2.67 8.50
N GLU A 67 -4.62 2.96 8.64
CA GLU A 67 -4.13 4.33 8.64
C GLU A 67 -3.65 4.75 7.25
N ILE A 68 -4.32 5.75 6.67
CA ILE A 68 -3.88 6.42 5.44
C ILE A 68 -3.69 7.89 5.74
N HIS A 69 -2.45 8.39 5.63
CA HIS A 69 -2.20 9.81 5.78
C HIS A 69 -2.85 10.60 4.62
N PRO A 70 -3.51 11.75 4.86
CA PRO A 70 -4.20 12.51 3.81
C PRO A 70 -3.30 12.93 2.63
N GLY A 71 -2.02 13.18 2.90
CA GLY A 71 -1.03 13.50 1.86
C GLY A 71 -0.64 12.35 0.92
N ALA A 72 -0.97 11.10 1.26
CA ALA A 72 -0.60 9.94 0.46
C ALA A 72 -1.32 9.95 -0.90
N LYS A 73 -0.59 9.63 -1.97
CA LYS A 73 -1.14 9.53 -3.32
C LYS A 73 -1.34 8.07 -3.68
N ILE A 74 -2.55 7.70 -4.09
CA ILE A 74 -2.92 6.30 -4.34
C ILE A 74 -3.55 6.19 -5.73
N GLY A 75 -2.95 5.38 -6.61
CA GLY A 75 -3.47 5.05 -7.94
C GLY A 75 -4.74 4.20 -7.87
N LYS A 76 -5.42 4.03 -9.01
CA LYS A 76 -6.70 3.30 -9.10
C LYS A 76 -6.51 1.79 -8.92
N GLY A 77 -7.58 1.09 -8.56
CA GLY A 77 -7.54 -0.37 -8.39
C GLY A 77 -6.77 -0.81 -7.16
N PHE A 78 -6.81 0.01 -6.10
CA PHE A 78 -6.09 -0.28 -4.88
C PHE A 78 -6.93 -1.16 -3.96
N PHE A 79 -6.33 -2.23 -3.45
CA PHE A 79 -6.96 -3.18 -2.56
C PHE A 79 -6.11 -3.39 -1.31
N ILE A 80 -6.76 -3.32 -0.15
CA ILE A 80 -6.17 -3.71 1.13
C ILE A 80 -6.98 -4.88 1.68
N ASP A 81 -6.39 -6.06 1.67
CA ASP A 81 -6.99 -7.27 2.23
C ASP A 81 -6.82 -7.30 3.75
N HIS A 82 -7.89 -7.67 4.45
CA HIS A 82 -8.08 -7.63 5.91
C HIS A 82 -7.89 -6.26 6.60
N GLY A 83 -6.94 -5.44 6.15
CA GLY A 83 -6.79 -4.02 6.51
C GLY A 83 -6.11 -3.74 7.86
N MET A 84 -6.34 -4.59 8.86
CA MET A 84 -5.92 -4.29 10.23
C MET A 84 -4.41 -4.03 10.34
N GLY A 85 -4.05 -2.89 10.95
CA GLY A 85 -2.65 -2.53 11.21
C GLY A 85 -1.88 -2.02 10.00
N VAL A 86 -2.54 -1.74 8.87
CA VAL A 86 -1.90 -1.10 7.72
C VAL A 86 -1.61 0.38 8.02
N VAL A 87 -0.38 0.82 7.71
CA VAL A 87 0.07 2.21 7.92
C VAL A 87 0.69 2.76 6.63
N ILE A 88 0.09 3.82 6.10
CA ILE A 88 0.52 4.52 4.89
C ILE A 88 0.89 5.97 5.23
N GLY A 89 2.18 6.29 5.17
CA GLY A 89 2.72 7.60 5.55
C GLY A 89 2.44 8.73 4.55
N GLU A 90 2.75 9.96 4.99
CA GLU A 90 2.37 11.21 4.30
C GLU A 90 2.82 11.30 2.85
N THR A 91 4.08 10.98 2.57
CA THR A 91 4.66 11.16 1.25
C THR A 91 4.70 9.85 0.47
N VAL A 92 3.88 8.87 0.85
CA VAL A 92 3.77 7.63 0.11
C VAL A 92 3.09 7.91 -1.22
N GLU A 93 3.61 7.29 -2.27
CA GLU A 93 2.99 7.28 -3.59
C GLU A 93 2.80 5.82 -3.99
N ILE A 94 1.59 5.43 -4.36
CA ILE A 94 1.24 4.08 -4.79
C ILE A 94 0.67 4.16 -6.20
N GLY A 95 1.19 3.32 -7.10
CA GLY A 95 0.69 3.16 -8.45
C GLY A 95 -0.67 2.48 -8.53
N GLU A 96 -1.04 2.04 -9.73
CA GLU A 96 -2.30 1.38 -10.01
C GLU A 96 -2.23 -0.13 -9.71
N ASN A 97 -3.41 -0.73 -9.44
CA ASN A 97 -3.60 -2.17 -9.27
C ASN A 97 -2.69 -2.78 -8.19
N CYS A 98 -2.51 -2.07 -7.08
CA CYS A 98 -1.70 -2.54 -5.97
C CYS A 98 -2.54 -3.20 -4.88
N ASN A 99 -1.98 -4.27 -4.31
CA ASN A 99 -2.61 -5.07 -3.26
C ASN A 99 -1.74 -5.07 -2.01
N LEU A 100 -2.29 -4.68 -0.87
CA LEU A 100 -1.65 -4.78 0.44
C LEU A 100 -2.42 -5.75 1.30
N PHE A 101 -1.71 -6.45 2.18
CA PHE A 101 -2.31 -7.27 3.23
C PHE A 101 -2.21 -6.57 4.59
N GLN A 102 -2.82 -7.15 5.62
CA GLN A 102 -2.78 -6.66 7.00
C GLN A 102 -1.36 -6.39 7.51
N GLY A 103 -1.23 -5.41 8.39
CA GLY A 103 0.03 -5.07 9.07
C GLY A 103 1.12 -4.47 8.19
N VAL A 104 0.85 -4.18 6.90
CA VAL A 104 1.84 -3.55 6.02
C VAL A 104 2.14 -2.12 6.48
N THR A 105 3.43 -1.78 6.59
CA THR A 105 3.90 -0.43 6.90
C THR A 105 4.67 0.17 5.72
N LEU A 106 4.18 1.30 5.21
CA LEU A 106 4.88 2.16 4.24
C LEU A 106 5.30 3.45 4.96
N GLY A 107 6.48 3.40 5.59
CA GLY A 107 6.92 4.35 6.61
C GLY A 107 8.17 5.15 6.26
N GLY A 108 8.50 6.12 7.11
CA GLY A 108 9.76 6.83 7.06
C GLY A 108 10.82 6.20 7.98
N THR A 109 12.08 6.58 7.79
CA THR A 109 13.20 6.17 8.69
C THR A 109 13.48 7.19 9.79
N GLY A 110 12.86 8.37 9.76
CA GLY A 110 13.13 9.48 10.68
C GLY A 110 14.27 10.42 10.24
N ASN A 111 15.06 10.04 9.23
CA ASN A 111 16.28 10.76 8.83
C ASN A 111 16.10 11.74 7.65
N HIS A 112 14.87 11.99 7.21
CA HIS A 112 14.59 12.76 6.00
C HIS A 112 13.46 13.77 6.20
N THR A 113 13.65 14.97 5.65
CA THR A 113 12.63 16.00 5.52
C THR A 113 12.05 15.99 4.10
N GLY A 114 10.79 16.39 3.92
CA GLY A 114 10.10 16.30 2.63
C GLY A 114 9.76 14.84 2.25
N LYS A 115 10.15 14.41 1.04
CA LYS A 115 9.93 13.04 0.54
C LYS A 115 10.75 12.05 1.38
N ARG A 116 10.04 11.24 2.17
CA ARG A 116 10.67 10.34 3.16
C ARG A 116 10.03 8.96 3.28
N HIS A 117 9.00 8.71 2.48
CA HIS A 117 8.26 7.45 2.42
C HIS A 117 8.38 6.83 1.02
N PRO A 118 8.08 5.52 0.87
CA PRO A 118 8.29 4.82 -0.39
C PRO A 118 7.46 5.36 -1.56
N THR A 119 7.95 5.09 -2.78
CA THR A 119 7.16 5.14 -4.02
C THR A 119 6.99 3.73 -4.54
N ILE A 120 5.75 3.27 -4.64
CA ILE A 120 5.34 1.94 -5.11
C ILE A 120 4.85 2.06 -6.55
N GLY A 121 5.42 1.25 -7.45
CA GLY A 121 5.01 1.17 -8.86
C GLY A 121 3.65 0.51 -9.06
N ASN A 122 3.35 0.13 -10.30
CA ASN A 122 2.09 -0.49 -10.67
C ASN A 122 2.12 -2.01 -10.48
N ASN A 123 0.95 -2.62 -10.27
CA ASN A 123 0.77 -4.07 -10.13
C ASN A 123 1.65 -4.67 -9.03
N VAL A 124 1.80 -3.97 -7.91
CA VAL A 124 2.61 -4.43 -6.77
C VAL A 124 1.74 -5.13 -5.74
N THR A 125 2.17 -6.29 -5.27
CA THR A 125 1.54 -6.98 -4.13
C THR A 125 2.50 -6.97 -2.95
N ILE A 126 2.03 -6.53 -1.78
CA ILE A 126 2.82 -6.45 -0.55
C ILE A 126 2.18 -7.34 0.52
N GLY A 127 2.85 -8.45 0.82
CA GLY A 127 2.37 -9.46 1.77
C GLY A 127 2.29 -8.97 3.21
N ALA A 128 1.53 -9.71 4.01
CA ALA A 128 1.18 -9.34 5.38
C ALA A 128 2.41 -9.00 6.24
N HIS A 129 2.27 -8.01 7.11
CA HIS A 129 3.31 -7.57 8.06
C HIS A 129 4.64 -7.13 7.42
N SER A 130 4.65 -6.81 6.13
CA SER A 130 5.85 -6.28 5.48
C SER A 130 6.08 -4.82 5.85
N THR A 131 7.35 -4.44 6.02
CA THR A 131 7.75 -3.09 6.42
C THR A 131 8.71 -2.51 5.39
N ILE A 132 8.30 -1.38 4.78
CA ILE A 132 9.06 -0.69 3.73
C ILE A 132 9.33 0.75 4.21
N LEU A 133 10.59 1.07 4.47
CA LEU A 133 10.97 2.33 5.13
C LEU A 133 11.93 3.19 4.30
N GLY A 134 11.59 4.47 4.21
CA GLY A 134 12.41 5.51 3.58
C GLY A 134 11.96 5.88 2.16
N PRO A 135 12.57 6.90 1.55
CA PRO A 135 12.28 7.34 0.18
C PRO A 135 12.84 6.40 -0.88
N LEU A 136 12.53 5.10 -0.79
CA LEU A 136 12.93 4.08 -1.76
C LEU A 136 11.87 3.86 -2.83
N ARG A 137 12.28 3.30 -3.96
CA ARG A 137 11.39 2.95 -5.06
C ARG A 137 11.18 1.43 -5.16
N VAL A 138 9.92 1.02 -5.26
CA VAL A 138 9.53 -0.32 -5.71
C VAL A 138 9.05 -0.21 -7.16
N GLY A 139 9.67 -0.96 -8.07
CA GLY A 139 9.27 -1.00 -9.48
C GLY A 139 7.95 -1.72 -9.72
N ASP A 140 7.56 -1.83 -10.99
CA ASP A 140 6.30 -2.44 -11.40
C ASP A 140 6.33 -3.97 -11.36
N ASN A 141 5.17 -4.60 -11.24
CA ASN A 141 4.99 -6.06 -11.26
C ASN A 141 5.87 -6.76 -10.20
N VAL A 142 5.94 -6.16 -9.01
CA VAL A 142 6.73 -6.67 -7.88
C VAL A 142 5.83 -7.41 -6.91
N LYS A 143 6.33 -8.53 -6.37
CA LYS A 143 5.72 -9.24 -5.26
C LYS A 143 6.64 -9.20 -4.05
N ILE A 144 6.19 -8.60 -2.95
CA ILE A 144 6.88 -8.59 -1.67
C ILE A 144 6.20 -9.66 -0.81
N GLY A 145 6.95 -10.67 -0.37
CA GLY A 145 6.41 -11.72 0.48
C GLY A 145 6.05 -11.20 1.87
N ALA A 146 5.26 -11.96 2.64
CA ALA A 146 4.95 -11.61 4.02
C ALA A 146 6.23 -11.44 4.86
N GLU A 147 6.12 -10.63 5.92
CA GLU A 147 7.19 -10.38 6.91
C GLU A 147 8.51 -9.91 6.28
N THR A 148 8.42 -9.22 5.14
CA THR A 148 9.59 -8.71 4.43
C THR A 148 9.94 -7.31 4.90
N VAL A 149 11.22 -7.07 5.19
CA VAL A 149 11.71 -5.76 5.64
C VAL A 149 12.67 -5.17 4.62
N ILE A 150 12.34 -4.00 4.09
CA ILE A 150 13.14 -3.27 3.10
C ILE A 150 13.32 -1.84 3.60
N ILE A 151 14.57 -1.42 3.80
CA ILE A 151 14.89 -0.11 4.36
C ILE A 151 15.91 0.54 3.43
N MET A 152 15.60 1.67 2.78
CA MET A 152 16.55 2.40 1.93
C MET A 152 17.21 1.57 0.82
N HIS A 153 16.51 0.59 0.26
CA HIS A 153 16.98 -0.18 -0.89
C HIS A 153 15.89 -0.25 -1.97
N ASP A 154 16.25 0.13 -3.19
CA ASP A 154 15.33 0.11 -4.32
C ASP A 154 15.09 -1.33 -4.80
N VAL A 155 13.83 -1.60 -5.17
CA VAL A 155 13.39 -2.89 -5.70
C VAL A 155 13.13 -2.75 -7.21
N PRO A 156 13.83 -3.50 -8.07
CA PRO A 156 13.59 -3.44 -9.51
C PRO A 156 12.27 -4.11 -9.92
N SER A 157 11.71 -3.69 -11.05
CA SER A 157 10.49 -4.28 -11.61
C SER A 157 10.61 -5.78 -11.92
N ASN A 158 9.47 -6.47 -12.00
CA ASN A 158 9.33 -7.87 -12.40
C ASN A 158 10.11 -8.85 -11.49
N CYS A 159 10.02 -8.65 -10.18
CA CYS A 159 10.75 -9.47 -9.22
C CYS A 159 9.91 -9.87 -8.00
N THR A 160 10.40 -10.87 -7.27
CA THR A 160 9.85 -11.25 -5.96
C THR A 160 10.92 -11.04 -4.90
N VAL A 161 10.57 -10.32 -3.84
CA VAL A 161 11.45 -10.01 -2.70
C VAL A 161 10.88 -10.65 -1.44
N VAL A 162 11.73 -11.29 -0.64
CA VAL A 162 11.33 -11.88 0.65
C VAL A 162 12.40 -11.67 1.73
N GLY A 163 11.97 -11.71 2.99
CA GLY A 163 12.85 -11.79 4.18
C GLY A 163 13.22 -10.46 4.80
N ALA A 164 13.94 -10.52 5.92
CA ALA A 164 14.41 -9.36 6.69
C ALA A 164 15.92 -9.52 6.96
N PRO A 165 16.82 -8.81 6.24
CA PRO A 165 16.53 -7.84 5.17
C PRO A 165 16.07 -8.50 3.86
N GLY A 166 15.25 -7.79 3.09
CA GLY A 166 14.68 -8.26 1.84
C GLY A 166 15.72 -8.60 0.78
N LYS A 167 15.55 -9.76 0.12
CA LYS A 167 16.38 -10.23 -0.99
C LYS A 167 15.51 -10.64 -2.17
N ILE A 168 16.00 -10.38 -3.39
CA ILE A 168 15.33 -10.86 -4.60
C ILE A 168 15.51 -12.38 -4.65
N VAL A 169 14.40 -13.12 -4.80
CA VAL A 169 14.37 -14.59 -4.95
C VAL A 169 13.89 -15.04 -6.33
N LYS A 170 13.18 -14.17 -7.05
CA LYS A 170 12.78 -14.38 -8.45
C LYS A 170 12.92 -13.08 -9.24
N LYS A 171 13.38 -13.18 -10.49
CA LYS A 171 13.45 -12.05 -11.44
C LYS A 171 13.05 -12.53 -12.83
N LYS A 172 12.09 -11.84 -13.47
CA LYS A 172 11.53 -12.25 -14.79
C LYS A 172 11.14 -13.73 -14.84
N GLY A 173 10.49 -14.23 -13.79
CA GLY A 173 10.05 -15.63 -13.68
C GLY A 173 11.15 -16.66 -13.35
N LYS A 174 12.44 -16.28 -13.37
CA LYS A 174 13.55 -17.19 -13.05
C LYS A 174 14.00 -17.03 -11.60
N LYS A 175 14.39 -18.15 -10.95
CA LYS A 175 15.03 -18.12 -9.62
C LYS A 175 16.31 -17.28 -9.72
N SER A 176 16.49 -16.37 -8.77
CA SER A 176 17.63 -15.47 -8.72
C SER A 176 17.83 -15.07 -7.27
N LYS A 177 19.04 -15.20 -6.71
CA LYS A 177 19.36 -14.70 -5.36
C LYS A 177 20.24 -13.47 -5.50
N VAL A 178 19.64 -12.28 -5.40
CA VAL A 178 20.35 -11.01 -5.58
C VAL A 178 19.99 -10.07 -4.44
N SER A 179 21.00 -9.46 -3.83
CA SER A 179 20.83 -8.42 -2.82
C SER A 179 20.24 -7.16 -3.45
N LEU A 180 19.37 -6.46 -2.71
CA LEU A 180 18.82 -5.18 -3.16
C LEU A 180 19.91 -4.11 -3.22
N LYS A 181 19.76 -3.15 -4.12
CA LYS A 181 20.69 -2.01 -4.23
C LYS A 181 20.28 -0.92 -3.26
N LYS A 182 21.24 -0.28 -2.59
CA LYS A 182 20.97 0.91 -1.78
C LYS A 182 20.33 2.00 -2.65
N THR A 183 19.30 2.65 -2.12
CA THR A 183 18.69 3.83 -2.73
C THR A 183 19.72 4.94 -2.80
N LYS A 184 19.85 5.57 -3.97
CA LYS A 184 20.72 6.75 -4.13
C LYS A 184 19.98 7.97 -3.57
N GLN A 185 20.63 8.69 -2.67
CA GLN A 185 20.14 9.98 -2.16
C GLN A 185 20.30 11.07 -3.22
#